data_AF-A0A6J1M3G6-F1
#
_entry.id   AF-A0A6J1M3G6-F1
#
_cell.length_a   1.000
_cell.length_b   1.000
_cell.length_c   1.000
_cell.angle_alpha   90.00
_cell.angle_beta   90.00
_cell.angle_gamma   90.00
#
_symmetry.space_group_name_H-M   'P 1'
#
loop_
_entity.id
_entity.type
_entity.pdbx_description
1 polymer ?
#
loop_
_entity_poly.entity_id
_entity_poly.type
_entity_poly.pdbx_seq_one_letter_code
_entity_poly.pdbx_strand_id
1 'polypeptide(L)'
;MGKAECISYDDNQLPYIDLGSAQIRMEKEQAPDWALKKAQDELRELPGIKEQAIKELRELIQNEKHLNLPLDDEYMMMFLRPCHYYPESALKRLKNFYNMKLKYGIACENIVPAKLKNVFESEILNLLPSRDQHGRRILVLEAGSKKMEAVEGAAAGSVSWHTAHRAGLHGGAIFSNLWRSCHN
;
A
#
# COMPACT_ATOMS: atom_id res chain seq x y z
N MET A 1 -9.66 19.27 -13.06
CA MET A 1 -8.61 18.39 -12.50
C MET A 1 -7.88 17.78 -13.69
N GLY A 2 -6.55 17.89 -13.75
CA GLY A 2 -5.78 17.43 -14.92
C GLY A 2 -5.88 15.93 -15.11
N LYS A 3 -6.04 15.48 -16.35
CA LYS A 3 -5.92 14.05 -16.70
C LYS A 3 -4.44 13.68 -16.53
N ALA A 4 -4.16 12.62 -15.78
CA ALA A 4 -2.82 12.06 -15.70
C ALA A 4 -2.49 11.37 -17.03
N GLU A 5 -2.00 12.15 -18.00
CA GLU A 5 -1.24 11.57 -19.11
C GLU A 5 0.11 11.07 -18.58
N CYS A 6 0.79 10.25 -19.38
CA CYS A 6 1.87 9.33 -19.01
C CYS A 6 2.89 9.83 -17.95
N ILE A 7 3.47 8.86 -17.21
CA ILE A 7 4.64 9.10 -16.36
C ILE A 7 5.71 9.81 -17.19
N SER A 8 6.09 11.00 -16.76
CA SER A 8 7.17 11.82 -17.33
C SER A 8 8.42 11.72 -16.47
N TYR A 9 9.57 12.15 -16.99
CA TYR A 9 10.85 12.09 -16.28
C TYR A 9 11.44 13.49 -16.18
N ASP A 10 11.97 13.84 -15.01
CA ASP A 10 12.70 15.09 -14.81
C ASP A 10 14.16 14.97 -15.25
N ASP A 11 14.92 16.05 -15.12
CA ASP A 11 16.35 16.12 -15.51
C ASP A 11 17.21 15.08 -14.78
N ASN A 12 16.76 14.58 -13.62
CA ASN A 12 17.42 13.55 -12.82
C ASN A 12 16.90 12.13 -13.12
N GLN A 13 16.11 11.95 -14.18
CA GLN A 13 15.48 10.68 -14.56
C GLN A 13 14.52 10.15 -13.48
N LEU A 14 13.92 11.03 -12.67
CA LEU A 14 12.91 10.63 -11.71
C LEU A 14 11.51 10.68 -12.32
N PRO A 15 10.72 9.60 -12.18
CA PRO A 15 9.37 9.57 -12.71
C PRO A 15 8.44 10.49 -11.91
N TYR A 16 7.65 11.28 -12.63
CA TYR A 16 6.59 12.12 -12.07
C TYR A 16 5.32 12.05 -12.93
N ILE A 17 4.19 12.43 -12.32
CA ILE A 17 2.89 12.59 -12.97
C ILE A 17 2.61 14.08 -13.04
N ASP A 18 2.43 14.61 -14.25
CA ASP A 18 2.02 15.98 -14.47
C ASP A 18 0.50 16.10 -14.47
N LEU A 19 -0.03 17.00 -13.65
CA LEU A 19 -1.45 17.32 -13.60
C LEU A 19 -1.75 18.69 -14.24
N GLY A 20 -0.77 19.31 -14.89
CA GLY A 20 -0.80 20.65 -15.47
C GLY A 20 -0.70 21.77 -14.43
N SER A 21 -1.44 21.69 -13.33
CA SER A 21 -1.37 22.67 -12.23
C SER A 21 -0.35 22.29 -11.15
N ALA A 22 0.08 21.02 -11.09
CA ALA A 22 1.02 20.52 -10.12
C ALA A 22 1.62 19.19 -10.58
N GLN A 23 2.74 18.80 -9.98
CA GLN A 23 3.42 17.55 -10.25
C GLN A 23 3.38 16.63 -9.03
N ILE A 24 3.16 15.34 -9.25
CA ILE A 24 3.28 14.30 -8.23
C ILE A 24 4.52 13.47 -8.54
N ARG A 25 5.45 13.38 -7.59
CA ARG A 25 6.66 12.56 -7.72
C ARG A 25 7.03 11.84 -6.42
N MET A 26 7.95 10.89 -6.54
CA MET A 26 8.66 10.35 -5.39
C MET A 26 9.73 11.38 -4.97
N GLU A 27 9.72 11.78 -3.71
CA GLU A 27 10.71 12.68 -3.14
C GLU A 27 11.91 11.84 -2.68
N LYS A 28 13.04 12.01 -3.34
CA LYS A 28 14.32 11.37 -2.95
C LYS A 28 15.23 12.31 -2.17
N GLU A 29 14.81 13.57 -2.04
CA GLU A 29 15.53 14.59 -1.31
C GLU A 29 15.52 14.29 0.20
N GLN A 30 16.51 14.84 0.91
CA GLN A 30 16.58 14.73 2.36
C GLN A 30 15.28 15.28 2.98
N ALA A 31 14.70 14.51 3.90
CA ALA A 31 13.50 14.94 4.61
C ALA A 31 13.81 16.21 5.44
N PRO A 32 12.85 17.15 5.55
CA PRO A 32 13.04 18.38 6.32
C PRO A 32 13.25 18.09 7.81
N ASP A 33 13.93 18.99 8.51
CA ASP A 33 14.36 18.80 9.91
C ASP A 33 13.22 18.41 10.86
N TRP A 34 12.04 19.01 10.68
CA TRP A 34 10.86 18.68 11.51
C TRP A 34 10.44 17.21 11.35
N ALA A 35 10.58 16.64 10.15
CA ALA A 35 10.21 15.25 9.87
C ALA A 35 11.27 14.29 10.42
N LEU A 36 12.55 14.68 10.35
CA LEU A 36 13.65 13.93 10.97
C LEU A 36 13.50 13.90 12.49
N LYS A 37 13.17 15.04 13.10
CA LYS A 37 12.93 15.15 14.54
C LYS A 37 11.75 14.27 14.97
N LYS A 38 10.65 14.31 14.22
CA LYS A 38 9.49 13.43 14.43
C LYS A 38 9.85 11.95 14.35
N ALA A 39 10.70 11.56 13.39
CA ALA A 39 11.16 10.17 13.27
C ALA A 39 12.01 9.73 14.48
N GLN A 40 12.87 10.61 15.01
CA GLN A 40 13.61 10.34 16.25
C GLN A 40 12.66 10.14 17.43
N ASP A 41 11.70 11.06 17.60
CA ASP A 41 10.83 11.12 18.77
C ASP A 41 9.78 9.98 18.77
N GLU A 42 9.19 9.66 17.61
CA GLU A 42 8.10 8.67 17.51
C GLU A 42 8.59 7.27 17.13
N LEU A 43 9.62 7.16 16.28
CA LEU A 43 10.04 5.88 15.68
C LEU A 43 11.32 5.31 16.29
N ARG A 44 11.98 6.02 17.22
CA ARG A 44 13.31 5.64 17.74
C ARG A 44 14.38 5.60 16.65
N GLU A 45 14.25 6.45 15.62
CA GLU A 45 15.21 6.56 14.52
C GLU A 45 16.45 7.35 14.95
N LEU A 46 17.27 6.76 15.83
CA LEU A 46 18.55 7.31 16.29
C LEU A 46 19.71 6.62 15.56
N PRO A 47 20.84 7.30 15.27
CA PRO A 47 21.93 6.73 14.46
C PRO A 47 22.36 5.31 14.91
N GLY A 48 22.66 5.12 16.21
CA GLY A 48 23.07 3.81 16.73
C GLY A 48 21.97 2.75 16.74
N ILE A 49 20.70 3.13 16.96
CA ILE A 49 19.57 2.19 16.93
C ILE A 49 19.28 1.77 15.50
N LYS A 50 19.27 2.73 14.57
CA LYS A 50 19.00 2.51 13.14
C LYS A 50 20.01 1.55 12.54
N GLU A 51 21.30 1.81 12.70
CA GLU A 51 22.37 0.97 12.16
C GLU A 51 22.32 -0.46 12.73
N GLN A 52 22.12 -0.58 14.05
CA GLN A 52 22.01 -1.88 14.70
C GLN A 52 20.78 -2.66 14.23
N ALA A 53 19.62 -2.01 14.14
CA ALA A 53 18.38 -2.64 13.72
C ALA A 53 18.40 -3.08 12.25
N ILE A 54 19.06 -2.31 11.38
CA ILE A 54 19.31 -2.69 9.98
C ILE A 54 20.19 -3.94 9.91
N LYS A 55 21.29 -3.97 10.67
CA LYS A 55 22.19 -5.11 10.73
C LYS A 55 21.48 -6.37 11.22
N GLU A 56 20.75 -6.27 12.33
CA GLU A 56 20.01 -7.39 12.92
C GLU A 56 18.91 -7.90 11.98
N LEU A 57 18.14 -7.00 11.35
CA LEU A 57 17.14 -7.41 10.36
C LEU A 57 17.78 -8.12 9.16
N ARG A 58 18.94 -7.65 8.70
CA ARG A 58 19.70 -8.30 7.61
C ARG A 58 20.09 -9.73 7.98
N GLU A 59 20.62 -9.94 9.18
CA GLU A 59 20.97 -11.27 9.70
C GLU A 59 19.72 -12.17 9.82
N LEU A 60 18.62 -11.63 10.35
CA LEU A 60 17.34 -12.34 10.45
C LEU A 60 16.81 -12.78 9.08
N ILE A 61 16.86 -11.92 8.07
CA ILE A 61 16.44 -12.25 6.69
C ILE A 61 17.35 -13.33 6.10
N GLN A 62 18.67 -13.24 6.29
CA GLN A 62 19.62 -14.23 5.77
C GLN A 62 19.42 -15.62 6.38
N ASN A 63 18.90 -15.69 7.61
CA ASN A 63 18.55 -16.95 8.26
C ASN A 63 17.23 -17.57 7.76
N GLU A 64 16.43 -16.85 6.96
CA GLU A 64 15.19 -17.36 6.40
C GLU A 64 15.41 -18.15 5.11
N LYS A 65 15.20 -19.47 5.17
CA LYS A 65 15.43 -20.39 4.04
C LYS A 65 14.48 -20.21 2.86
N HIS A 66 13.30 -19.63 3.10
CA HIS A 66 12.21 -19.56 2.11
C HIS A 66 11.94 -18.14 1.62
N LEU A 67 12.79 -17.18 1.97
CA LEU A 67 12.53 -15.77 1.73
C LEU A 67 13.77 -15.09 1.15
N ASN A 68 13.82 -14.96 -0.18
CA ASN A 68 14.88 -14.25 -0.87
C ASN A 68 14.45 -12.80 -1.13
N LEU A 69 15.13 -11.84 -0.51
CA LEU A 69 14.74 -10.44 -0.49
C LEU A 69 15.91 -9.51 -0.80
N PRO A 70 15.62 -8.30 -1.30
CA PRO A 70 16.61 -7.23 -1.31
C PRO A 70 17.13 -6.97 0.11
N LEU A 71 18.44 -6.81 0.24
CA LEU A 71 19.13 -6.47 1.49
C LEU A 71 19.61 -5.00 1.51
N ASP A 72 19.02 -4.16 0.64
CA ASP A 72 19.28 -2.72 0.60
C ASP A 72 18.72 -2.05 1.86
N ASP A 73 19.48 -1.11 2.41
CA ASP A 73 19.11 -0.43 3.66
C ASP A 73 17.80 0.36 3.52
N GLU A 74 17.61 1.04 2.38
CA GLU A 74 16.37 1.76 2.08
C GLU A 74 15.16 0.81 2.06
N TYR A 75 15.31 -0.38 1.48
CA TYR A 75 14.26 -1.38 1.42
C TYR A 75 13.90 -1.91 2.82
N MET A 76 14.92 -2.25 3.62
CA MET A 76 14.71 -2.70 5.01
C MET A 76 14.09 -1.61 5.88
N MET A 77 14.49 -0.35 5.69
CA MET A 77 13.92 0.79 6.40
C MET A 77 12.41 0.94 6.18
N MET A 78 11.87 0.54 5.01
CA MET A 78 10.42 0.55 4.77
C MET A 78 9.64 -0.31 5.78
N PHE A 79 10.26 -1.40 6.28
CA PHE A 79 9.66 -2.30 7.26
C PHE A 79 10.03 -1.96 8.69
N LEU A 80 11.24 -1.41 8.91
CA LEU A 80 11.72 -0.99 10.23
C LEU A 80 10.98 0.25 10.75
N ARG A 81 10.72 1.25 9.91
CA ARG A 81 10.09 2.51 10.35
C ARG A 81 8.73 2.32 11.00
N PRO A 82 7.76 1.60 10.40
CA PRO A 82 6.47 1.38 11.06
C PRO A 82 6.57 0.32 12.19
N CYS A 83 7.74 -0.27 12.41
CA CYS A 83 8.08 -1.14 13.53
C CYS A 83 8.94 -0.45 14.59
N HIS A 84 9.14 0.87 14.51
CA HIS A 84 9.92 1.65 15.49
C HIS A 84 11.33 1.07 15.72
N TYR A 85 11.93 0.56 14.63
CA TYR A 85 13.23 -0.12 14.60
C TYR A 85 13.35 -1.36 15.50
N TYR A 86 12.26 -2.13 15.66
CA TYR A 86 12.31 -3.49 16.23
C TYR A 86 12.47 -4.55 15.12
N PRO A 87 13.65 -5.19 14.97
CA PRO A 87 13.95 -6.09 13.83
C PRO A 87 13.03 -7.29 13.72
N GLU A 88 12.75 -7.98 14.82
CA GLU A 88 11.82 -9.12 14.86
C GLU A 88 10.40 -8.76 14.41
N SER A 89 9.92 -7.59 14.82
CA SER A 89 8.62 -7.09 14.37
C SER A 89 8.62 -6.76 12.87
N ALA A 90 9.73 -6.22 12.36
CA ALA A 90 9.90 -5.93 10.95
C ALA A 90 9.94 -7.23 10.11
N LEU A 91 10.66 -8.26 10.57
CA LEU A 91 10.67 -9.58 9.93
C LEU A 91 9.26 -10.19 9.87
N LYS A 92 8.52 -10.15 10.98
CA LYS A 92 7.13 -10.63 11.02
C LYS A 92 6.24 -9.88 10.02
N ARG A 93 6.35 -8.55 9.96
CA ARG A 93 5.59 -7.73 9.00
C ARG A 93 5.97 -8.08 7.57
N LEU A 94 7.26 -8.29 7.31
CA LEU A 94 7.77 -8.64 6.00
C LEU A 94 7.23 -10.00 5.55
N LYS A 95 7.29 -11.02 6.40
CA LYS A 95 6.68 -12.34 6.12
C LYS A 95 5.19 -12.23 5.80
N ASN A 96 4.45 -11.43 6.56
CA ASN A 96 3.02 -11.19 6.31
C ASN A 96 2.78 -10.51 4.95
N PHE A 97 3.61 -9.55 4.58
CA PHE A 97 3.53 -8.87 3.28
C PHE A 97 3.73 -9.85 2.11
N TYR A 98 4.73 -10.72 2.18
CA TYR A 98 4.96 -11.72 1.12
C TYR A 98 3.90 -12.82 1.12
N ASN A 99 3.42 -13.26 2.28
CA ASN A 99 2.28 -14.19 2.37
C ASN A 99 1.01 -13.59 1.73
N MET A 100 0.75 -12.30 1.96
CA MET A 100 -0.33 -11.59 1.29
C MET A 100 -0.14 -11.57 -0.22
N LYS A 101 1.06 -11.26 -0.72
CA LYS A 101 1.37 -11.29 -2.16
C LYS A 101 1.15 -12.67 -2.76
N LEU A 102 1.59 -13.74 -2.11
CA LEU A 102 1.36 -15.11 -2.58
C LEU A 102 -0.13 -15.46 -2.61
N LYS A 103 -0.87 -15.07 -1.57
CA LYS A 103 -2.31 -15.36 -1.45
C LYS A 103 -3.16 -14.59 -2.47
N TYR A 104 -2.76 -13.37 -2.82
CA TYR A 104 -3.52 -12.46 -3.69
C TYR A 104 -2.73 -12.05 -4.95
N GLY A 105 -1.87 -12.95 -5.46
CA GLY A 105 -0.89 -12.67 -6.52
C GLY A 105 -1.46 -11.95 -7.73
N ILE A 106 -2.64 -12.35 -8.21
CA ILE A 106 -3.33 -11.71 -9.35
C ILE A 106 -3.53 -10.20 -9.13
N ALA A 107 -3.86 -9.77 -7.91
CA ALA A 107 -4.03 -8.35 -7.58
C ALA A 107 -2.70 -7.61 -7.37
N CYS A 108 -1.64 -8.35 -7.06
CA CYS A 108 -0.36 -7.81 -6.59
C CYS A 108 0.74 -7.85 -7.68
N GLU A 109 0.50 -8.55 -8.79
CA GLU A 109 1.44 -8.73 -9.89
C GLU A 109 1.17 -7.77 -11.04
N ASN A 110 2.23 -7.34 -11.73
CA ASN A 110 2.15 -6.51 -12.93
C ASN A 110 1.28 -5.26 -12.78
N ILE A 111 1.34 -4.62 -11.60
CA ILE A 111 0.69 -3.33 -11.31
C ILE A 111 1.43 -2.26 -12.12
N VAL A 112 0.99 -2.06 -13.36
CA VAL A 112 1.52 -1.03 -14.26
C VAL A 112 0.43 -0.02 -14.59
N PRO A 113 0.75 1.27 -14.78
CA PRO A 113 -0.24 2.31 -15.06
C PRO A 113 -1.17 1.96 -16.23
N ALA A 114 -0.64 1.32 -17.28
CA ALA A 114 -1.42 0.89 -18.45
C ALA A 114 -2.57 -0.07 -18.11
N LYS A 115 -2.39 -0.96 -17.12
CA LYS A 115 -3.42 -1.91 -16.68
C LYS A 115 -4.40 -1.32 -15.66
N LEU A 116 -4.06 -0.18 -15.07
CA LEU A 116 -4.89 0.52 -14.08
C LEU A 116 -5.61 1.74 -14.66
N LYS A 117 -5.53 1.96 -15.97
CA LYS A 117 -6.07 3.15 -16.62
C LYS A 117 -7.55 3.37 -16.31
N ASN A 118 -8.33 2.30 -16.32
CA ASN A 118 -9.76 2.32 -15.98
C ASN A 118 -10.05 2.72 -14.53
N VAL A 119 -9.17 2.39 -13.57
CA VAL A 119 -9.30 2.82 -12.16
C VAL A 119 -9.10 4.32 -12.02
N PHE A 120 -8.16 4.88 -12.78
CA PHE A 120 -7.90 6.32 -12.79
C PHE A 120 -8.93 7.10 -13.63
N GLU A 121 -9.33 6.59 -14.80
CA GLU A 121 -10.35 7.20 -15.67
C GLU A 121 -11.75 7.20 -15.06
N SER A 122 -12.04 6.22 -14.20
CA SER A 122 -13.28 6.22 -13.41
C SER A 122 -13.26 7.23 -12.26
N GLU A 123 -12.13 7.91 -12.00
CA GLU A 123 -11.88 8.81 -10.86
C GLU A 123 -12.21 8.16 -9.50
N ILE A 124 -12.22 6.83 -9.43
CA ILE A 124 -12.44 6.10 -8.16
C ILE A 124 -11.29 6.42 -7.20
N LEU A 125 -10.07 6.55 -7.73
CA LEU A 125 -8.87 6.78 -6.95
C LEU A 125 -8.14 8.04 -7.44
N ASN A 126 -8.11 9.07 -6.61
CA ASN A 126 -7.45 10.33 -6.90
C ASN A 126 -6.28 10.58 -5.93
N LEU A 127 -5.07 10.76 -6.47
CA LEU A 127 -3.91 11.18 -5.68
C LEU A 127 -3.79 12.70 -5.78
N LEU A 128 -3.88 13.40 -4.64
CA LEU A 128 -3.79 14.85 -4.63
C LEU A 128 -2.32 15.31 -4.70
N PRO A 129 -2.02 16.41 -5.42
CA PRO A 129 -0.67 16.97 -5.48
C PRO A 129 -0.23 17.58 -4.15
N SER A 130 -1.18 18.13 -3.39
CA SER A 130 -0.94 18.71 -2.07
C SER A 130 -0.75 17.62 -1.01
N ARG A 131 0.15 17.90 -0.06
CA ARG A 131 0.27 17.14 1.19
C ARG A 131 -0.62 17.76 2.26
N ASP A 132 -0.92 16.99 3.30
CA ASP A 132 -1.61 17.55 4.47
C ASP A 132 -0.66 18.34 5.39
N GLN A 133 -1.20 18.90 6.47
CA GLN A 133 -0.44 19.67 7.47
C GLN A 133 0.67 18.88 8.19
N HIS A 134 0.73 17.56 8.03
CA HIS A 134 1.76 16.69 8.59
C HIS A 134 2.68 16.10 7.52
N GLY A 135 2.58 16.59 6.28
CA GLY A 135 3.39 16.13 5.16
C GLY A 135 3.00 14.76 4.60
N ARG A 136 1.80 14.24 4.89
CA ARG A 136 1.33 12.94 4.37
C ARG A 136 0.76 13.10 2.95
N ARG A 137 0.91 12.08 2.10
CA ARG A 137 0.23 12.01 0.79
C ARG A 137 -1.27 11.80 1.03
N ILE A 138 -2.10 12.50 0.25
CA ILE A 138 -3.56 12.40 0.35
C ILE A 138 -4.08 11.59 -0.85
N LEU A 139 -4.67 10.44 -0.55
CA LEU A 139 -5.35 9.58 -1.51
C LEU A 139 -6.85 9.65 -1.24
N VAL A 140 -7.62 10.09 -2.22
CA VAL A 140 -9.08 10.19 -2.15
C VAL A 140 -9.68 8.99 -2.88
N LEU A 141 -10.54 8.26 -2.18
CA LEU A 141 -11.31 7.15 -2.74
C LEU A 141 -12.78 7.56 -2.83
N GLU A 142 -13.31 7.63 -4.05
CA GLU A 142 -14.72 7.93 -4.30
C GLU A 142 -15.53 6.64 -4.40
N ALA A 143 -16.14 6.24 -3.28
CA ALA A 143 -16.91 4.99 -3.17
C ALA A 143 -18.40 5.14 -3.55
N GLY A 144 -18.81 6.25 -4.21
CA GLY A 144 -20.21 6.56 -4.49
C GLY A 144 -20.45 7.02 -5.93
N SER A 145 -21.44 6.40 -6.57
CA SER A 145 -22.22 6.95 -7.71
C SER A 145 -21.70 6.79 -9.14
N LYS A 146 -20.50 6.26 -9.39
CA LYS A 146 -20.13 5.86 -10.75
C LYS A 146 -20.46 4.39 -10.96
N LYS A 147 -21.11 4.06 -12.09
CA LYS A 147 -21.30 2.67 -12.51
C LYS A 147 -19.91 2.05 -12.60
N MET A 148 -19.57 1.26 -11.59
CA MET A 148 -18.41 0.39 -11.63
C MET A 148 -18.79 -0.71 -12.60
N GLU A 149 -18.66 -0.45 -13.90
CA GLU A 149 -18.57 -1.54 -14.86
C GLU A 149 -17.44 -2.42 -14.35
N ALA A 150 -17.74 -3.70 -14.14
CA ALA A 150 -16.84 -4.62 -13.48
C ALA A 150 -15.44 -4.46 -14.07
N VAL A 151 -14.51 -3.95 -13.26
CA VAL A 151 -13.12 -3.85 -13.63
C VAL A 151 -12.59 -5.29 -13.64
N GLU A 152 -12.81 -5.99 -14.75
CA GLU A 152 -12.18 -7.28 -15.00
C GLU A 152 -10.67 -7.04 -15.05
N GLY A 153 -10.02 -7.30 -13.93
CA GLY A 153 -8.59 -7.06 -13.75
C GLY A 153 -8.16 -6.75 -12.31
N ALA A 154 -9.06 -6.30 -11.44
CA ALA A 154 -8.77 -6.07 -10.04
C ALA A 154 -9.58 -7.03 -9.15
N ALA A 155 -9.13 -8.28 -9.12
CA ALA A 155 -9.42 -9.31 -8.11
C ALA A 155 -10.78 -9.24 -7.39
N ALA A 156 -11.79 -9.83 -8.01
CA ALA A 156 -12.71 -10.75 -7.33
C ALA A 156 -13.46 -11.54 -8.41
N GLY A 157 -13.32 -12.87 -8.39
CA GLY A 157 -14.27 -13.72 -9.09
C GLY A 157 -15.67 -13.35 -8.59
N SER A 158 -16.49 -12.83 -9.49
CA SER A 158 -17.89 -12.54 -9.25
C SER A 158 -18.63 -13.86 -9.04
N VAL A 159 -18.76 -14.32 -7.79
CA VAL A 159 -19.86 -15.22 -7.46
C VAL A 159 -21.08 -14.34 -7.32
N SER A 160 -21.88 -14.29 -8.39
CA SER A 160 -23.21 -13.71 -8.36
C SER A 160 -24.00 -14.32 -7.21
N TRP A 161 -24.64 -13.47 -6.39
CA TRP A 161 -25.57 -13.88 -5.33
C TRP A 161 -26.70 -14.81 -5.84
N HIS A 162 -26.97 -14.83 -7.15
CA HIS A 162 -27.95 -15.71 -7.76
C HIS A 162 -27.43 -17.15 -8.00
N THR A 163 -26.11 -17.38 -7.96
CA THR A 163 -25.52 -18.71 -8.18
C THR A 163 -25.42 -19.53 -6.88
N ALA A 164 -25.49 -18.89 -5.71
CA ALA A 164 -25.45 -19.58 -4.41
C ALA A 164 -26.75 -20.37 -4.12
N HIS A 165 -27.88 -20.02 -4.72
CA HIS A 165 -29.15 -20.74 -4.53
C HIS A 165 -29.26 -22.05 -5.30
N ARG A 166 -28.36 -22.34 -6.26
CA ARG A 166 -28.36 -23.60 -7.03
C ARG A 166 -27.43 -24.68 -6.49
N ALA A 167 -26.55 -24.37 -5.54
CA ALA A 167 -25.54 -25.30 -5.06
C ALA A 167 -25.93 -26.09 -3.80
N GLY A 168 -27.12 -25.89 -3.23
CA GLY A 168 -27.66 -26.80 -2.20
C GLY A 168 -26.79 -27.00 -0.94
N LEU A 169 -25.86 -26.10 -0.63
CA LEU A 169 -25.03 -26.17 0.57
C LEU A 169 -25.74 -25.46 1.72
N HIS A 170 -26.56 -26.22 2.44
CA HIS A 170 -27.13 -25.81 3.72
C HIS A 170 -26.10 -26.02 4.84
N GLY A 171 -25.69 -24.92 5.46
CA GLY A 171 -24.97 -24.90 6.73
C GLY A 171 -24.39 -23.51 6.95
N GLY A 172 -24.68 -22.76 8.00
CA GLY A 172 -25.53 -22.96 9.15
C GLY A 172 -25.54 -21.62 9.89
N ALA A 173 -26.66 -21.31 10.53
CA ALA A 173 -26.98 -20.02 11.12
C ALA A 173 -26.04 -19.65 12.28
N ILE A 174 -25.10 -18.71 12.10
CA ILE A 174 -24.43 -18.04 13.23
C ILE A 174 -23.93 -16.63 12.87
N PHE A 175 -24.70 -15.77 12.19
CA PHE A 175 -24.28 -14.35 12.06
C PHE A 175 -25.43 -13.33 11.87
N SER A 176 -26.69 -13.71 12.11
CA SER A 176 -27.84 -12.81 11.88
C SER A 176 -28.37 -12.10 13.13
N ASN A 177 -27.90 -12.44 14.34
CA ASN A 177 -28.54 -11.92 15.57
C ASN A 177 -27.77 -10.78 16.27
N LEU A 178 -26.66 -10.28 15.73
CA LEU A 178 -25.93 -9.15 16.34
C LEU A 178 -26.17 -7.80 15.65
N TRP A 179 -26.89 -7.76 14.51
CA TRP A 179 -27.14 -6.52 13.76
C TRP A 179 -28.56 -5.95 13.92
N ARG A 180 -29.44 -6.58 14.72
CA ARG A 180 -30.80 -6.06 14.97
C ARG A 180 -30.97 -5.28 16.28
N SER A 181 -29.93 -5.07 17.08
CA SER A 181 -30.05 -4.41 18.40
C SER A 181 -29.52 -2.96 18.46
N CYS A 182 -29.11 -2.36 17.33
CA CYS A 182 -28.57 -0.99 17.33
C CYS A 182 -29.46 0.06 16.64
N HIS A 183 -30.63 -0.32 16.10
CA HIS A 183 -31.63 0.63 15.60
C HIS A 183 -33.04 0.16 15.98
N ASN A 184 -33.34 0.26 17.28
CA ASN A 184 -34.59 0.80 17.84
C ASN A 184 -34.46 0.91 19.36
#